data_AF-A0A6J7TG48-F1
#
_entry.id   AF-A0A6J7TG48-F1
#
_cell.length_a   1.000
_cell.length_b   1.000
_cell.length_c   1.000
_cell.angle_alpha   90.00
_cell.angle_beta   90.00
_cell.angle_gamma   90.00
#
_symmetry.space_group_name_H-M   'P 1'
#
loop_
_entity.id
_entity.type
_entity.pdbx_description
1 polymer ?
#
loop_
_entity_poly.entity_id
_entity_poly.type
_entity_poly.pdbx_seq_one_letter_code
_entity_poly.pdbx_strand_id
1 'polypeptide(L)'
;MSSVSTFAQIAIDQSSHYSNCSPEQALTYACEDLVDNELGSRNFSSSHLEDWMQHVCSREDLDMPQIIVRRSSPTVLASADIESHSICVRGKTTTAATVLHEIAHISVGVDSHGVLFRDELIRLARAHISIDYAALLHGVFSTAGLEMSSWAASASQR
;
A
#
# COMPACT_ATOMS: atom_id res chain seq x y z
N MET A 1 2.18 -4.68 -23.50
CA MET A 1 2.13 -4.90 -22.05
C MET A 1 3.43 -5.58 -21.66
N SER A 2 4.26 -4.94 -20.84
CA SER A 2 5.49 -5.54 -20.34
C SER A 2 5.14 -6.77 -19.49
N SER A 3 5.98 -7.80 -19.52
CA SER A 3 5.74 -8.99 -18.70
C SER A 3 5.88 -8.66 -17.21
N VAL A 4 5.15 -9.35 -16.34
CA VAL A 4 5.30 -9.21 -14.87
C VAL A 4 6.77 -9.40 -14.43
N SER A 5 7.51 -10.27 -15.11
CA SER A 5 8.95 -10.46 -14.88
C SER A 5 9.79 -9.21 -15.17
N THR A 6 9.40 -8.42 -16.17
CA THR A 6 10.04 -7.13 -16.46
C THR A 6 9.80 -6.14 -15.32
N PHE A 7 8.56 -6.06 -14.83
CA PHE A 7 8.24 -5.20 -13.70
C PHE A 7 8.99 -5.62 -12.43
N ALA A 8 9.03 -6.91 -12.12
CA ALA A 8 9.75 -7.43 -10.96
C ALA A 8 11.25 -7.11 -11.02
N GLN A 9 11.90 -7.27 -12.18
CA GLN A 9 13.32 -6.91 -12.32
C GLN A 9 13.55 -5.41 -12.11
N ILE A 10 12.69 -4.56 -12.67
CA ILE A 10 12.77 -3.11 -12.47
C ILE A 10 12.62 -2.76 -10.98
N ALA A 11 11.66 -3.38 -10.28
CA ALA A 11 11.47 -3.15 -8.85
C ALA A 11 12.68 -3.60 -8.01
N ILE A 12 13.29 -4.75 -8.35
CA ILE A 12 14.52 -5.21 -7.71
C ILE A 12 15.64 -4.18 -7.88
N ASP A 13 15.86 -3.70 -9.10
CA ASP A 13 16.91 -2.73 -9.40
C ASP A 13 16.67 -1.39 -8.65
N GLN A 14 15.41 -0.95 -8.61
CA GLN A 14 14.98 0.30 -7.96
C GLN A 14 14.93 0.22 -6.43
N SER A 15 14.87 -0.96 -5.83
CA SER A 15 14.83 -1.13 -4.36
C SER A 15 16.03 -0.47 -3.66
N SER A 16 17.17 -0.37 -4.36
CA SER A 16 18.37 0.32 -3.88
C SER A 16 18.19 1.82 -3.61
N HIS A 17 17.14 2.45 -4.16
CA HIS A 17 16.84 3.86 -3.90
C HIS A 17 16.26 4.11 -2.49
N TYR A 18 15.74 3.07 -1.83
CA TYR A 18 15.19 3.15 -0.47
C TYR A 18 16.27 2.80 0.56
N SER A 19 17.26 3.68 0.73
CA SER A 19 18.48 3.42 1.49
C SER A 19 18.32 3.33 3.01
N ASN A 20 17.15 3.71 3.56
CA ASN A 20 16.89 3.76 5.01
C ASN A 20 15.83 2.72 5.45
N CYS A 21 15.63 1.67 4.65
CA CYS A 21 14.62 0.63 4.86
C CYS A 21 15.29 -0.74 4.97
N SER A 22 14.58 -1.73 5.52
CA SER A 22 15.00 -3.13 5.38
C SER A 22 14.94 -3.54 3.90
N PRO A 23 15.69 -4.57 3.46
CA PRO A 23 15.59 -5.05 2.08
C PRO A 23 14.17 -5.45 1.67
N GLU A 24 13.39 -6.03 2.59
CA GLU A 24 11.98 -6.38 2.36
C GLU A 24 11.11 -5.14 2.14
N GLN A 25 11.25 -4.14 3.01
CA GLN A 25 10.50 -2.88 2.91
C GLN A 25 10.87 -2.10 1.65
N ALA A 26 12.17 -2.01 1.35
CA ALA A 26 12.68 -1.35 0.15
C ALA A 26 12.13 -1.97 -1.14
N LEU A 27 12.09 -3.31 -1.21
CA LEU A 27 11.54 -4.02 -2.36
C LEU A 27 10.01 -3.86 -2.43
N THR A 28 9.33 -3.84 -1.28
CA THR A 28 7.87 -3.61 -1.22
C THR A 28 7.52 -2.23 -1.79
N TYR A 29 8.20 -1.17 -1.33
CA TYR A 29 8.02 0.19 -1.86
C TYR A 29 8.31 0.29 -3.36
N ALA A 30 9.41 -0.32 -3.83
CA ALA A 30 9.74 -0.32 -5.25
C ALA A 30 8.66 -0.98 -6.11
N CYS A 31 8.05 -2.07 -5.62
CA CYS A 31 6.94 -2.73 -6.30
C CYS A 31 5.67 -1.87 -6.29
N GLU A 32 5.32 -1.27 -5.16
CA GLU A 32 4.16 -0.38 -5.04
C GLU A 32 4.28 0.84 -5.96
N ASP A 33 5.41 1.55 -5.92
CA ASP A 33 5.65 2.72 -6.77
C ASP A 33 5.60 2.36 -8.25
N LEU A 34 6.16 1.21 -8.63
CA LEU A 34 6.15 0.77 -10.01
C LEU A 34 4.74 0.47 -10.53
N VAL A 35 3.89 -0.16 -9.69
CA VAL A 35 2.49 -0.45 -10.05
C VAL A 35 1.64 0.81 -10.06
N ASP A 36 1.81 1.71 -9.09
CA ASP A 36 1.09 2.99 -9.04
C ASP A 36 1.49 3.88 -10.23
N ASN A 37 2.75 3.84 -10.68
CA ASN A 37 3.17 4.56 -11.90
C ASN A 37 2.57 3.98 -13.20
N GLU A 38 2.37 2.67 -13.28
CA GLU A 38 1.82 2.03 -14.48
C GLU A 38 0.30 2.19 -14.59
N LEU A 39 -0.43 1.97 -13.48
CA LEU A 39 -1.89 1.91 -13.50
C LEU A 39 -2.55 3.15 -12.88
N GLY A 40 -1.84 3.85 -12.00
CA GLY A 40 -2.36 4.95 -11.22
C GLY A 40 -3.37 4.52 -10.16
N SER A 41 -3.51 5.36 -9.15
CA SER A 41 -4.61 5.31 -8.21
C SER A 41 -5.22 6.69 -8.00
N ARG A 42 -6.42 6.73 -7.41
CA ARG A 42 -7.14 8.00 -7.23
C ARG A 42 -6.36 8.94 -6.31
N ASN A 43 -6.24 10.20 -6.73
CA ASN A 43 -5.70 11.26 -5.89
C ASN A 43 -6.80 11.88 -5.00
N PHE A 44 -6.46 12.17 -3.75
CA PHE A 44 -7.32 12.82 -2.78
C PHE A 44 -6.69 14.13 -2.30
N SER A 45 -7.51 15.19 -2.22
CA SER A 45 -7.21 16.33 -1.35
C SER A 45 -7.51 15.93 0.09
N SER A 46 -6.88 16.62 1.04
CA SER A 46 -7.12 16.39 2.49
C SER A 46 -8.61 16.39 2.87
N SER A 47 -9.43 17.22 2.23
CA SER A 47 -10.87 17.31 2.49
C SER A 47 -11.68 16.10 2.03
N HIS A 48 -11.29 15.44 0.94
CA HIS A 48 -12.01 14.27 0.40
C HIS A 48 -11.44 12.95 0.90
N LEU A 49 -10.25 12.99 1.52
CA LEU A 49 -9.60 11.82 2.06
C LEU A 49 -10.40 11.24 3.24
N GLU A 50 -10.89 12.09 4.14
CA GLU A 50 -11.60 11.65 5.34
C GLU A 50 -12.90 10.89 5.00
N ASP A 51 -13.73 11.45 4.11
CA ASP A 51 -14.95 10.80 3.63
C ASP A 51 -14.67 9.44 2.98
N TRP A 52 -13.62 9.37 2.17
CA TRP A 52 -13.23 8.13 1.51
C TRP A 52 -12.66 7.11 2.50
N MET A 53 -11.83 7.52 3.46
CA MET A 53 -11.33 6.65 4.52
C MET A 53 -12.45 6.11 5.40
N GLN A 54 -13.44 6.94 5.74
CA GLN A 54 -14.63 6.50 6.46
C GLN A 54 -15.39 5.42 5.68
N HIS A 55 -15.50 5.58 4.35
CA HIS A 55 -16.11 4.57 3.49
C HIS A 55 -15.31 3.27 3.46
N VAL A 56 -13.99 3.34 3.30
CA VAL A 56 -13.11 2.15 3.34
C VAL A 56 -13.26 1.45 4.68
N CYS A 57 -13.03 2.14 5.79
CA CYS A 57 -13.05 1.54 7.14
C CYS A 57 -14.42 0.90 7.44
N SER A 58 -15.53 1.56 7.10
CA SER A 58 -16.87 0.98 7.31
C SER A 58 -17.16 -0.27 6.47
N ARG A 59 -16.59 -0.38 5.27
CA ARG A 59 -16.74 -1.58 4.43
C ARG A 59 -15.86 -2.74 4.89
N GLU A 60 -14.72 -2.40 5.49
CA GLU A 60 -13.73 -3.34 5.98
C GLU A 60 -13.93 -3.72 7.46
N ASP A 61 -14.97 -3.18 8.11
CA ASP A 61 -15.24 -3.38 9.54
C ASP A 61 -14.04 -2.97 10.43
N LEU A 62 -13.38 -1.88 10.05
CA LEU A 62 -12.25 -1.29 10.76
C LEU A 62 -12.68 -0.03 11.51
N ASP A 63 -12.11 0.16 12.70
CA ASP A 63 -12.21 1.43 13.40
C ASP A 63 -11.47 2.51 12.60
N MET A 64 -12.11 3.67 12.41
CA MET A 64 -11.50 4.74 11.62
C MET A 64 -10.30 5.36 12.37
N PRO A 65 -9.09 5.35 11.79
CA PRO A 65 -7.94 5.99 12.40
C PRO A 65 -8.03 7.51 12.35
N GLN A 66 -7.42 8.17 13.31
CA GLN A 66 -7.30 9.63 13.29
C GLN A 66 -6.42 10.07 12.12
N ILE A 67 -6.91 10.98 11.28
CA ILE A 67 -6.15 11.50 10.13
C ILE A 67 -5.43 12.77 10.53
N ILE A 68 -4.09 12.73 10.48
CA ILE A 68 -3.23 13.87 10.83
C ILE A 68 -2.53 14.39 9.58
N VAL A 69 -2.98 15.54 9.06
CA VAL A 69 -2.32 16.16 7.91
C VAL A 69 -1.17 17.04 8.36
N ARG A 70 0.05 16.75 7.87
CA ARG A 70 1.27 17.53 8.13
C ARG A 70 1.84 18.10 6.84
N ARG A 71 2.84 18.99 7.00
CA ARG A 71 3.62 19.52 5.87
C ARG A 71 4.27 18.38 5.08
N SER A 72 4.43 18.58 3.78
CA SER A 72 5.10 17.65 2.87
C SER A 72 6.49 17.30 3.38
N SER A 73 6.89 16.04 3.23
CA SER A 73 8.25 15.56 3.45
C SER A 73 8.82 15.09 2.12
N PRO A 74 10.14 15.26 1.87
CA PRO A 74 10.77 14.77 0.66
C PRO A 74 10.88 13.23 0.61
N THR A 75 10.75 12.55 1.75
CA THR A 75 11.06 11.11 1.87
C THR A 75 9.92 10.24 2.37
N VAL A 76 8.85 10.83 2.91
CA VAL A 76 7.74 10.08 3.54
C VAL A 76 6.44 10.73 3.10
N LEU A 77 5.55 9.96 2.48
CA LEU A 77 4.24 10.46 2.03
C LEU A 77 3.17 10.28 3.10
N ALA A 78 3.19 9.15 3.80
CA ALA A 78 2.33 8.88 4.93
C ALA A 78 3.03 7.97 5.96
N SER A 79 2.41 7.81 7.12
CA SER A 79 2.85 6.86 8.15
C SER A 79 1.70 6.50 9.10
N ALA A 80 1.50 5.23 9.36
CA ALA A 80 0.64 4.71 10.41
C ALA A 80 1.34 4.74 11.77
N ASP A 81 0.58 5.04 12.82
CA ASP A 81 0.92 4.79 14.21
C ASP A 81 -0.17 3.88 14.78
N ILE A 82 0.19 2.62 14.96
CA ILE A 82 -0.72 1.55 15.40
C ILE A 82 -1.14 1.76 16.85
N GLU A 83 -0.24 2.22 17.72
CA GLU A 83 -0.54 2.44 19.15
C GLU A 83 -1.55 3.59 19.33
N SER A 84 -1.36 4.67 18.57
CA SER A 84 -2.25 5.84 18.61
C SER A 84 -3.47 5.70 17.69
N HIS A 85 -3.58 4.59 16.94
CA HIS A 85 -4.60 4.36 15.91
C HIS A 85 -4.76 5.57 14.96
N SER A 86 -3.63 6.03 14.40
CA SER A 86 -3.59 7.25 13.60
C SER A 86 -2.81 7.08 12.30
N ILE A 87 -3.20 7.83 11.27
CA ILE A 87 -2.48 7.90 9.99
C ILE A 87 -2.06 9.35 9.77
N CYS A 88 -0.76 9.57 9.63
CA CYS A 88 -0.21 10.86 9.27
C CYS A 88 -0.03 10.96 7.76
N VAL A 89 -0.66 11.93 7.11
CA VAL A 89 -0.46 12.20 5.67
C VAL A 89 0.36 13.49 5.51
N ARG A 90 1.39 13.46 4.65
CA ARG A 90 2.32 14.57 4.45
C ARG A 90 2.09 15.24 3.11
N GLY A 91 1.53 16.44 3.14
CA GLY A 91 1.22 17.22 1.95
C GLY A 91 -0.28 17.47 1.78
N LYS A 92 -0.63 18.18 0.70
CA LYS A 92 -2.02 18.56 0.41
C LYS A 92 -2.80 17.47 -0.33
N THR A 93 -2.08 16.53 -0.94
CA THR A 93 -2.61 15.47 -1.78
C THR A 93 -1.95 14.15 -1.42
N THR A 94 -2.70 13.07 -1.50
CA THR A 94 -2.23 11.70 -1.34
C THR A 94 -2.96 10.78 -2.31
N THR A 95 -2.43 9.58 -2.57
CA THR A 95 -3.07 8.60 -3.44
C THR A 95 -3.87 7.57 -2.63
N ALA A 96 -4.81 6.89 -3.27
CA ALA A 96 -5.52 5.77 -2.68
C ALA A 96 -4.53 4.67 -2.25
N ALA A 97 -3.53 4.37 -3.09
CA ALA A 97 -2.51 3.37 -2.80
C ALA A 97 -1.74 3.71 -1.51
N THR A 98 -1.24 4.94 -1.37
CA THR A 98 -0.54 5.38 -0.15
C THR A 98 -1.41 5.25 1.09
N VAL A 99 -2.70 5.54 1.01
CA VAL A 99 -3.57 5.46 2.20
C VAL A 99 -3.94 4.01 2.53
N LEU A 100 -4.19 3.17 1.53
CA LEU A 100 -4.44 1.74 1.76
C LEU A 100 -3.21 1.03 2.31
N HIS A 101 -2.00 1.47 1.95
CA HIS A 101 -0.76 1.03 2.58
C HIS A 101 -0.80 1.24 4.10
N GLU A 102 -1.10 2.47 4.54
CA GLU A 102 -1.16 2.76 5.97
C GLU A 102 -2.34 2.04 6.66
N ILE A 103 -3.49 1.90 5.98
CA ILE A 103 -4.63 1.11 6.50
C ILE A 103 -4.25 -0.36 6.64
N ALA A 104 -3.45 -0.92 5.73
CA ALA A 104 -2.99 -2.30 5.84
C ALA A 104 -2.19 -2.49 7.14
N HIS A 105 -1.25 -1.59 7.46
CA HIS A 105 -0.51 -1.62 8.73
C HIS A 105 -1.43 -1.59 9.96
N ILE A 106 -2.42 -0.68 9.98
CA ILE A 106 -3.42 -0.60 11.06
C ILE A 106 -4.23 -1.89 11.17
N SER A 107 -4.70 -2.42 10.03
CA SER A 107 -5.56 -3.61 9.98
C SER A 107 -4.85 -4.87 10.48
N VAL A 108 -3.57 -5.06 10.11
CA VAL A 108 -2.79 -6.23 10.54
C VAL A 108 -2.12 -6.04 11.91
N GLY A 109 -2.05 -4.80 12.40
CA GLY A 109 -1.42 -4.48 13.69
C GLY A 109 0.09 -4.73 13.72
N VAL A 110 0.78 -4.62 12.58
CA VAL A 110 2.25 -4.76 12.49
C VAL A 110 2.89 -3.69 11.61
N ASP A 111 4.06 -3.19 12.03
CA ASP A 111 4.85 -2.21 11.26
C ASP A 111 5.71 -2.86 10.15
N SER A 112 5.85 -4.19 10.17
CA SER A 112 6.65 -4.92 9.19
C SER A 112 5.89 -5.09 7.87
N HIS A 113 6.63 -5.13 6.75
CA HIS A 113 6.07 -5.31 5.41
C HIS A 113 5.99 -6.79 4.99
N GLY A 114 5.87 -7.70 5.96
CA GLY A 114 5.86 -9.15 5.74
C GLY A 114 4.58 -9.67 5.08
N VAL A 115 4.41 -11.01 5.05
CA VAL A 115 3.31 -11.69 4.35
C VAL A 115 1.93 -11.15 4.75
N LEU A 116 1.67 -10.99 6.05
CA LEU A 116 0.37 -10.48 6.54
C LEU A 116 0.04 -9.11 5.98
N PHE A 117 1.02 -8.19 6.03
CA PHE A 117 0.87 -6.84 5.49
C PHE A 117 0.58 -6.88 3.98
N ARG A 118 1.39 -7.63 3.21
CA ARG A 118 1.24 -7.64 1.76
C ARG A 118 -0.07 -8.32 1.32
N ASP A 119 -0.47 -9.40 1.98
CA ASP A 119 -1.75 -10.06 1.71
C ASP A 119 -2.92 -9.10 1.95
N GLU A 120 -2.89 -8.36 3.07
CA GLU A 120 -3.90 -7.36 3.40
C GLU A 120 -3.91 -6.19 2.41
N LEU A 121 -2.74 -5.68 2.01
CA LEU A 121 -2.63 -4.63 1.00
C LEU A 121 -3.23 -5.08 -0.35
N ILE A 122 -2.97 -6.32 -0.78
CA ILE A 122 -3.57 -6.87 -2.02
C ILE A 122 -5.10 -6.94 -1.90
N ARG A 123 -5.60 -7.39 -0.74
CA ARG A 123 -7.04 -7.49 -0.47
C ARG A 123 -7.71 -6.11 -0.54
N LEU A 124 -7.12 -5.11 0.13
CA LEU A 124 -7.59 -3.72 0.12
C LEU A 124 -7.52 -3.10 -1.27
N ALA A 125 -6.40 -3.23 -1.98
CA ALA A 125 -6.23 -2.70 -3.32
C ALA A 125 -7.26 -3.29 -4.31
N ARG A 126 -7.56 -4.58 -4.17
CA ARG A 126 -8.59 -5.25 -4.98
C ARG A 126 -9.98 -4.69 -4.72
N ALA A 127 -10.30 -4.39 -3.47
CA ALA A 127 -11.60 -3.90 -3.05
C ALA A 127 -11.81 -2.41 -3.38
N HIS A 128 -10.76 -1.59 -3.28
CA HIS A 128 -10.87 -0.12 -3.26
C HIS A 128 -10.11 0.62 -4.36
N ILE A 129 -9.25 -0.05 -5.13
CA ILE A 129 -8.60 0.51 -6.32
C ILE A 129 -9.15 -0.19 -7.58
N SER A 130 -8.69 -1.41 -7.85
CA SER A 130 -9.18 -2.26 -8.94
C SER A 130 -8.61 -3.68 -8.85
N ILE A 131 -9.27 -4.63 -9.52
CA ILE A 131 -8.75 -6.00 -9.65
C ILE A 131 -7.43 -6.02 -10.42
N ASP A 132 -7.30 -5.19 -11.47
CA ASP A 132 -6.09 -5.15 -12.30
C ASP A 132 -4.88 -4.61 -11.52
N TYR A 133 -5.08 -3.58 -10.69
CA TYR A 133 -4.04 -3.05 -9.80
C TYR A 133 -3.55 -4.12 -8.83
N ALA A 134 -4.49 -4.78 -8.13
CA ALA A 134 -4.15 -5.82 -7.16
C ALA A 134 -3.49 -7.04 -7.83
N ALA A 135 -3.97 -7.45 -9.01
CA ALA A 135 -3.39 -8.58 -9.73
C ALA A 135 -1.97 -8.30 -10.20
N LEU A 136 -1.70 -7.08 -10.69
CA LEU A 136 -0.35 -6.68 -11.08
C LEU A 136 0.55 -6.61 -9.85
N LEU A 137 0.11 -5.97 -8.75
CA LEU A 137 0.90 -5.86 -7.52
C LEU A 137 1.23 -7.23 -6.93
N HIS A 138 0.25 -8.15 -6.86
CA HIS A 138 0.47 -9.52 -6.40
C HIS A 138 1.49 -10.25 -7.27
N GLY A 139 1.35 -10.13 -8.59
CA GLY A 139 2.27 -10.75 -9.54
C GLY A 139 3.69 -10.21 -9.41
N VAL A 140 3.85 -8.89 -9.25
CA VAL A 140 5.15 -8.25 -9.07
C VAL A 140 5.80 -8.66 -7.75
N PHE A 141 5.07 -8.62 -6.63
CA PHE A 141 5.58 -9.10 -5.33
C PHE A 141 6.06 -10.55 -5.42
N SER A 142 5.22 -11.45 -5.92
CA SER A 142 5.55 -12.87 -6.02
C SER A 142 6.75 -13.13 -6.93
N THR A 143 6.83 -12.44 -8.08
CA THR A 143 7.93 -12.61 -9.04
C THR A 143 9.24 -11.98 -8.54
N ALA A 144 9.17 -10.92 -7.73
CA ALA A 144 10.32 -10.29 -7.09
C ALA A 144 10.88 -11.10 -5.91
N GLY A 145 10.23 -12.20 -5.52
CA GLY A 145 10.66 -13.08 -4.43
C GLY A 145 10.16 -12.66 -3.05
N LEU A 146 9.19 -11.73 -2.97
CA LEU A 146 8.50 -11.43 -1.72
C LEU A 146 7.51 -12.55 -1.41
N GLU A 147 7.54 -13.06 -0.19
CA GLU A 147 6.63 -14.12 0.26
C GLU A 147 5.18 -13.61 0.28
N MET A 148 4.25 -14.38 -0.28
CA MET A 148 2.85 -14.00 -0.42
C MET A 148 1.99 -15.24 -0.28
N SER A 149 0.76 -15.08 0.22
CA SER A 149 -0.24 -16.11 0.02
C SER A 149 -0.61 -16.23 -1.48
N SER A 150 -1.15 -17.39 -1.86
CA SER A 150 -1.71 -17.55 -3.20
C SER A 150 -2.78 -16.50 -3.48
N TRP A 151 -2.95 -16.08 -4.73
CA TRP A 151 -3.96 -15.08 -5.13
C TRP A 151 -5.38 -15.42 -4.65
N ALA A 152 -5.73 -16.71 -4.61
CA ALA A 152 -7.04 -17.15 -4.11
C ALA A 152 -7.16 -16.95 -2.59
N ALA A 153 -6.08 -17.16 -1.84
CA ALA A 153 -6.06 -16.99 -0.39
C ALA A 153 -6.03 -15.51 0.02
N SER A 154 -5.25 -14.66 -0.68
CA SER A 154 -5.22 -13.21 -0.43
C SER A 154 -6.54 -12.50 -0.77
N ALA A 155 -7.43 -13.17 -1.51
CA ALA A 155 -8.75 -12.66 -1.85
C ALA A 155 -9.85 -12.98 -0.83
N SER A 156 -9.62 -13.94 0.07
CA SER A 156 -10.69 -14.66 0.78
C SER A 156 -10.83 -14.32 2.26
N GLN A 157 -10.10 -13.33 2.79
CA GLN A 157 -10.25 -12.97 4.20
C GLN A 157 -11.53 -12.16 4.43
N ARG A 158 -12.50 -12.83 5.06
CA ARG A 158 -13.60 -12.31 5.86
C ARG A 158 -13.69 -13.16 7.11
#